data_AF-A0A813WGB8-F1
#
_entry.id   AF-A0A813WGB8-F1
#
_cell.length_a   1.000
_cell.length_b   1.000
_cell.length_c   1.000
_cell.angle_alpha   90.00
_cell.angle_beta   90.00
_cell.angle_gamma   90.00
#
_symmetry.space_group_name_H-M   'P 1'
#
loop_
_entity.id
_entity.type
_entity.pdbx_description
1 polymer ?
#
loop_
_entity_poly.entity_id
_entity_poly.type
_entity_poly.pdbx_seq_one_letter_code
_entity_poly.pdbx_strand_id
1 'polypeptide(L)'
;MKKKYEKKDKMWYWTLPSLVLTGAMLFLPGYINAAGNWIATGHVHRRNYEVDHRDFYLYMRDRRVTGSEYKQTGLDSLDQPLSLSGLNHLLTKERLAVPQQP
;
A
#
# COMPACT_ATOMS: atom_id res chain seq x y z
N MET A 1 -30.36 64.80 4.63
CA MET A 1 -29.15 64.04 5.03
C MET A 1 -28.95 62.87 4.07
N LYS A 2 -27.89 62.86 3.26
CA LYS A 2 -27.59 61.73 2.36
C LYS A 2 -26.76 60.69 3.13
N LYS A 3 -27.27 59.47 3.31
CA LYS A 3 -26.51 58.35 3.90
C LYS A 3 -25.43 57.93 2.89
N LYS A 4 -24.15 58.07 3.26
CA LYS A 4 -23.02 57.49 2.53
C LYS A 4 -23.09 55.97 2.74
N TYR A 5 -23.38 55.23 1.68
CA TYR A 5 -23.19 53.78 1.68
C TYR A 5 -21.71 53.50 1.47
N GLU A 6 -21.04 53.11 2.56
CA GLU A 6 -19.67 52.64 2.52
C GLU A 6 -19.64 51.31 1.74
N LYS A 7 -18.94 51.30 0.61
CA LYS A 7 -18.77 50.11 -0.21
C LYS A 7 -17.87 49.16 0.56
N LYS A 8 -18.47 48.19 1.24
CA LYS A 8 -17.73 47.12 1.92
C LYS A 8 -17.09 46.26 0.85
N ASP A 9 -15.84 46.55 0.52
CA ASP A 9 -15.07 45.77 -0.45
C ASP A 9 -15.08 44.32 0.04
N LYS A 10 -15.71 43.44 -0.75
CA LYS A 10 -15.74 42.00 -0.44
C LYS A 10 -14.29 41.55 -0.38
N MET A 11 -13.85 41.23 0.82
CA MET A 11 -12.51 40.75 1.11
C MET A 11 -12.41 39.28 0.62
N TRP A 12 -12.41 39.09 -0.70
CA TRP A 12 -12.44 37.82 -1.42
C TRP A 12 -11.32 36.85 -0.98
N TYR A 13 -10.22 37.41 -0.47
CA TYR A 13 -9.07 36.66 0.03
C TYR A 13 -9.33 35.92 1.35
N TRP A 14 -10.38 36.26 2.13
CA TRP A 14 -10.76 35.47 3.32
C TRP A 14 -11.25 34.08 2.97
N THR A 15 -11.54 33.82 1.70
CA THR A 15 -11.88 32.47 1.25
C THR A 15 -10.64 31.59 1.07
N LEU A 16 -9.43 32.18 0.95
CA LEU A 16 -8.19 31.44 0.73
C LEU A 16 -7.85 30.45 1.86
N PRO A 17 -7.94 30.79 3.16
CA PRO A 17 -7.68 29.83 4.23
C PRO A 17 -8.60 28.61 4.17
N SER A 18 -9.89 28.81 3.90
CA SER A 18 -10.83 27.70 3.75
C SER A 18 -10.50 26.82 2.55
N LEU A 19 -10.11 27.41 1.42
CA LEU A 19 -9.73 26.68 0.22
C LEU A 19 -8.43 25.88 0.42
N VAL A 20 -7.45 26.45 1.11
CA VAL A 20 -6.21 25.75 1.50
C VAL A 20 -6.52 24.59 2.44
N LEU A 21 -7.38 24.80 3.45
CA LEU A 21 -7.75 23.74 4.38
C LEU A 21 -8.48 22.59 3.66
N THR A 22 -9.46 22.91 2.81
CA THR A 22 -10.17 21.89 2.02
C THR A 22 -9.22 21.16 1.07
N GLY A 23 -8.35 21.89 0.37
CA GLY A 23 -7.34 21.30 -0.50
C GLY A 23 -6.41 20.36 0.28
N ALA A 24 -5.89 20.81 1.42
CA ALA A 24 -5.05 20.00 2.27
C ALA A 24 -5.76 18.72 2.70
N MET A 25 -7.01 18.80 3.17
CA MET A 25 -7.78 17.63 3.59
C MET A 25 -8.13 16.67 2.45
N LEU A 26 -8.24 17.16 1.21
CA LEU A 26 -8.48 16.32 0.04
C LEU A 26 -7.21 15.56 -0.39
N PHE A 27 -6.06 16.24 -0.40
CA PHE A 27 -4.81 15.66 -0.90
C PHE A 27 -4.05 14.86 0.16
N LEU A 28 -4.14 15.24 1.43
CA LEU A 28 -3.37 14.62 2.53
C LEU A 28 -3.60 13.11 2.64
N PRO A 29 -4.84 12.56 2.58
CA PRO A 29 -5.06 11.12 2.62
C PRO A 29 -4.38 10.39 1.46
N GLY A 30 -4.33 10.99 0.26
CA GLY A 30 -3.65 10.42 -0.91
C GLY A 30 -2.16 10.25 -0.68
N TYR A 31 -1.49 11.28 -0.15
CA TYR A 31 -0.06 11.23 0.16
C TYR A 31 0.25 10.25 1.30
N ILE A 32 -0.58 10.20 2.33
CA ILE A 32 -0.43 9.23 3.44
C ILE A 32 -0.55 7.80 2.90
N ASN A 33 -1.54 7.52 2.06
CA ASN A 33 -1.72 6.21 1.45
C ASN A 33 -0.57 5.84 0.51
N ALA A 34 -0.05 6.79 -0.27
CA ALA A 34 1.11 6.56 -1.13
C ALA A 34 2.36 6.20 -0.31
N ALA A 35 2.63 6.96 0.76
CA ALA A 35 3.74 6.68 1.67
C ALA A 35 3.59 5.31 2.35
N GLY A 36 2.39 4.99 2.85
CA GLY A 36 2.10 3.68 3.44
C GLY A 36 2.30 2.53 2.45
N ASN A 37 1.86 2.69 1.21
CA ASN A 37 2.08 1.71 0.14
C ASN A 37 3.56 1.51 -0.15
N TRP A 38 4.35 2.58 -0.27
CA TRP A 38 5.79 2.47 -0.50
C TRP A 38 6.51 1.72 0.63
N ILE A 39 6.13 1.98 1.88
CA ILE A 39 6.72 1.28 3.03
C ILE A 39 6.34 -0.21 3.03
N ALA A 40 5.06 -0.53 2.81
CA ALA A 40 4.57 -1.90 2.87
C ALA A 40 5.08 -2.81 1.74
N THR A 41 5.34 -2.23 0.56
CA THR A 41 5.69 -2.97 -0.66
C THR A 41 7.18 -2.91 -1.01
N GLY A 42 7.98 -2.11 -0.28
CA GLY A 42 9.38 -1.90 -0.61
C GLY A 42 9.59 -1.04 -1.85
N HIS A 43 8.87 0.08 -1.96
CA HIS A 43 8.90 1.03 -3.09
C HIS A 43 8.32 0.50 -4.41
N VAL A 44 7.41 -0.47 -4.36
CA VAL A 44 6.73 -1.01 -5.54
C VAL A 44 5.26 -0.57 -5.53
N HIS A 45 4.64 -0.42 -6.70
CA HIS A 45 3.20 -0.14 -6.72
C HIS A 45 2.42 -1.37 -6.22
N ARG A 46 1.47 -1.17 -5.30
CA ARG A 46 0.59 -2.24 -4.81
C ARG A 46 -0.25 -2.76 -5.98
N ARG A 47 -0.16 -4.04 -6.32
CA ARG A 47 -0.95 -4.59 -7.43
C ARG A 47 -2.41 -4.73 -7.01
N ASN A 48 -3.32 -4.62 -7.98
CA ASN A 48 -4.75 -4.80 -7.78
C ASN A 48 -5.18 -6.21 -8.25
N TYR A 49 -5.42 -7.12 -7.32
CA TYR A 49 -5.75 -8.53 -7.61
C TYR A 49 -7.27 -8.81 -7.60
N GLU A 50 -8.11 -7.79 -7.37
CA GLU A 50 -9.56 -7.96 -7.30
C GLU A 50 -10.21 -8.12 -8.69
N VAL A 51 -9.48 -7.73 -9.74
CA VAL A 51 -9.99 -7.67 -11.11
C VAL A 51 -9.93 -9.02 -11.83
N ASP A 52 -8.91 -9.84 -11.56
CA ASP A 52 -8.72 -11.14 -12.22
C ASP A 52 -8.22 -12.21 -11.22
N HIS A 53 -8.87 -13.37 -11.24
CA HIS A 53 -8.51 -14.53 -10.41
C HIS A 53 -7.14 -15.09 -10.78
N ARG A 54 -6.71 -14.92 -12.04
CA ARG A 54 -5.37 -15.30 -12.49
C ARG A 54 -4.30 -14.48 -11.78
N ASP A 55 -4.50 -13.18 -11.63
CA ASP A 55 -3.55 -12.29 -10.97
C ASP A 55 -3.43 -12.62 -9.48
N PHE A 56 -4.54 -12.99 -8.83
CA PHE A 56 -4.52 -13.50 -7.47
C PHE A 56 -3.73 -14.81 -7.33
N TYR A 57 -3.86 -15.73 -8.30
CA TYR A 57 -3.08 -16.96 -8.29
C TYR A 57 -1.57 -16.69 -8.45
N LEU A 58 -1.20 -15.81 -9.39
CA LEU A 58 0.19 -15.41 -9.60
C LEU A 58 0.78 -14.69 -8.37
N TYR A 59 -0.01 -13.86 -7.70
CA TYR A 59 0.36 -13.24 -6.43
C TYR A 59 0.68 -14.26 -5.34
N MET A 60 -0.20 -15.25 -5.14
CA MET A 60 0.01 -16.30 -4.16
C MET A 60 1.23 -17.17 -4.50
N ARG A 61 1.47 -17.41 -5.80
CA ARG A 61 2.68 -18.09 -6.26
C ARG A 61 3.94 -17.31 -5.87
N ASP A 62 4.01 -16.03 -6.22
CA ASP A 62 5.19 -15.20 -5.96
C ASP A 62 5.50 -15.18 -4.44
N ARG A 63 4.46 -15.01 -3.60
CA ARG A 63 4.60 -15.06 -2.14
C ARG A 63 5.14 -16.40 -1.62
N ARG A 64 4.79 -17.53 -2.23
CA ARG A 64 5.30 -18.86 -1.85
C ARG A 64 6.77 -19.04 -2.23
N VAL A 65 7.19 -18.50 -3.36
CA VAL A 65 8.55 -18.66 -3.89
C VAL A 65 9.54 -17.77 -3.15
N THR A 66 9.21 -16.50 -2.92
CA THR A 66 10.14 -15.50 -2.39
C THR A 66 9.86 -15.10 -0.93
N GLY A 67 8.74 -15.53 -0.36
CA GLY A 67 8.22 -15.06 0.92
C GLY A 67 7.51 -13.70 0.85
N SER A 68 7.60 -12.99 -0.27
CA SER A 68 6.96 -11.67 -0.49
C SER A 68 6.61 -11.47 -1.97
N GLU A 69 5.33 -11.27 -2.24
CA GLU A 69 4.79 -10.93 -3.56
C GLU A 69 5.45 -9.72 -4.27
N TYR A 70 6.06 -8.80 -3.52
CA TYR A 70 6.67 -7.58 -4.08
C TYR A 70 8.16 -7.76 -4.37
N LYS A 71 8.75 -8.90 -3.99
CA LYS A 71 10.14 -9.23 -4.31
C LYS A 71 10.19 -9.85 -5.72
N GLN A 72 10.70 -9.09 -6.67
CA GLN A 72 10.88 -9.58 -8.05
C GLN A 72 11.93 -10.69 -8.11
N THR A 73 11.64 -11.71 -8.91
CA THR A 73 12.56 -12.82 -9.17
C THR A 73 12.97 -12.75 -10.64
N GLY A 74 14.24 -12.43 -10.89
CA GLY A 74 14.81 -12.35 -12.23
C GLY A 74 15.42 -13.67 -12.71
N LEU A 75 16.07 -13.64 -13.86
CA LEU A 75 16.77 -14.79 -14.45
C LEU A 75 17.94 -15.27 -13.56
N ASP A 76 18.48 -14.39 -12.72
CA ASP A 76 19.55 -14.71 -11.75
C ASP A 76 19.15 -15.78 -10.71
N SER A 77 17.85 -16.10 -10.63
CA SER A 77 17.32 -17.16 -9.76
C SER A 77 17.38 -18.56 -10.37
N LEU A 78 17.63 -18.69 -11.68
CA LEU A 78 17.61 -19.98 -12.38
C LEU A 78 18.69 -20.94 -11.88
N ASP A 79 19.83 -20.38 -11.45
CA ASP A 79 20.97 -21.15 -10.95
C ASP A 79 20.94 -21.35 -9.42
N GLN A 80 19.94 -20.78 -8.74
CA GLN A 80 19.81 -20.89 -7.30
C GLN A 80 19.04 -22.18 -6.96
N PRO A 81 19.62 -23.10 -6.17
CA PRO A 81 18.85 -24.24 -5.69
C PRO A 81 17.66 -23.69 -4.91
N LEU A 82 16.45 -24.20 -5.21
CA LEU A 82 15.18 -23.76 -4.63
C LEU A 82 15.38 -23.49 -3.13
N SER A 83 15.45 -22.21 -2.74
CA SER A 83 15.84 -21.85 -1.38
C SER A 83 14.79 -22.39 -0.41
N LEU A 84 15.13 -23.48 0.28
CA LEU A 84 14.30 -24.17 1.26
C LEU A 84 14.02 -23.33 2.52
N SER A 85 14.39 -22.05 2.52
CA SER A 85 14.16 -21.10 3.61
C SER A 85 12.66 -20.80 3.81
N GLY A 86 11.87 -20.75 2.73
CA GLY A 86 10.41 -20.56 2.81
C GLY A 86 9.63 -21.82 3.22
N LEU A 87 10.17 -23.01 2.98
CA LEU A 87 9.58 -24.30 3.33
C LEU A 87 9.73 -24.62 4.82
N ASN A 88 10.84 -24.17 5.43
CA ASN A 88 11.09 -24.37 6.85
C ASN A 88 10.00 -23.73 7.72
N HIS A 89 9.51 -22.53 7.39
CA HIS A 89 8.43 -21.89 8.16
C HIS A 89 7.08 -22.64 8.06
N LEU A 90 6.82 -23.34 6.95
CA LEU A 90 5.63 -24.18 6.78
C LEU A 90 5.78 -25.53 7.48
N LEU A 91 6.96 -26.15 7.41
CA LEU A 91 7.29 -27.40 8.09
C LEU A 91 7.37 -27.23 9.62
N THR A 92 7.79 -26.07 10.13
CA THR A 92 7.76 -25.77 11.58
C THR A 92 6.33 -25.67 12.10
N LYS A 93 5.39 -25.14 11.30
CA LYS A 93 3.98 -25.07 11.69
C LYS A 93 3.30 -26.43 11.72
N GLU A 94 3.63 -27.34 10.79
CA GLU A 94 3.08 -28.71 10.82
C GLU A 94 3.71 -29.58 11.92
N ARG A 95 4.98 -29.38 12.26
CA ARG A 95 5.62 -30.10 13.41
C ARG A 95 5.03 -29.74 14.77
N LEU A 96 4.41 -28.57 14.93
CA LEU A 96 3.77 -28.15 16.17
C LEU A 96 2.31 -28.60 16.30
N ALA A 97 1.73 -29.18 15.22
CA ALA A 97 0.35 -29.65 15.20
C ALA A 97 0.20 -31.16 15.42
N VAL A 98 1.31 -31.89 15.59
CA VAL A 98 1.27 -33.31 15.96
C VAL A 98 1.06 -33.40 17.47
N PRO A 99 -0.10 -33.87 17.98
CA PRO A 99 -0.21 -34.22 19.38
C PRO A 99 0.83 -35.29 19.67
N GLN A 100 1.74 -35.01 20.60
CA GLN A 100 2.60 -36.02 21.22
C GLN A 100 1.65 -37.05 21.83
N GLN A 101 1.41 -38.15 21.12
CA GLN A 101 0.73 -39.31 21.70
C GLN A 101 1.66 -39.92 22.77
N PRO A 102 1.09 -40.43 23.87
CA PRO A 102 1.75 -40.60 25.17
C PRO A 102 2.97 -41.51 25.15
#